data_AF-A0A9W8FGY9-F1
#
_entry.id   AF-A0A9W8FGY9-F1
#
_cell.length_a   1.000
_cell.length_b   1.000
_cell.length_c   1.000
_cell.angle_alpha   90.00
_cell.angle_beta   90.00
_cell.angle_gamma   90.00
#
_symmetry.space_group_name_H-M   'P 1'
#
loop_
_entity.id
_entity.type
_entity.pdbx_description
1 polymer ?
#
loop_
_entity_poly.entity_id
_entity_poly.type
_entity_poly.pdbx_seq_one_letter_code
_entity_poly.pdbx_strand_id
1 'polypeptide(L)'
;MLAETISNLVSQFPGRGEQIDQLLAFLGQPSDPTPPGIFVYGPAATGKTSIVRDLFASYDPEGQHYAFINCIECFTPRLLFERTLNAWAGYTPAPSNRYANYARCENLVDFVNCVRELLVVADGGRRASDTHYMIIDQAERLRDRGPMLLTTLLRLSELTGANVSLVLISNVIWDKFRPRHGGAPEPLALCFPSYTKQQILDIVAKDCPVDEPMPFFMTFVDAIYEVFHRNCADLNELRHLVAMLYPKFVQPVFEKQATRGEFARLFKLCQPYFSAASERLYLREISTSEWQKNSAIASAKNNPEDITLSIYQMAEGSTDSLDLPYYTKFLLIASFLASYNPSRLDAQYFGYGAGKNGKRRRGRKAATEDSLGGKDRPQLLGPKSFAIERMLAIFYSIIAEPVDSSVDVQIQIASLVTLRLLTKTSSGDRLDGIKCKCNVSLESVRSISRSVKFDIDRFLYDFA
;
A
#
# COMPACT_ATOMS: atom_id res chain seq x y z
N MET A 1 32.94 -13.25 19.62
CA MET A 1 31.77 -13.66 18.81
C MET A 1 30.54 -12.82 19.15
N LEU A 2 29.67 -13.16 20.13
CA LEU A 2 28.42 -12.38 20.37
C LEU A 2 28.64 -10.85 20.58
N ALA A 3 29.65 -10.44 21.36
CA ALA A 3 29.94 -9.02 21.59
C ALA A 3 30.44 -8.27 20.33
N GLU A 4 31.23 -8.94 19.48
CA GLU A 4 31.68 -8.38 18.19
C GLU A 4 30.52 -8.32 17.19
N THR A 5 29.65 -9.33 17.21
CA THR A 5 28.42 -9.37 16.43
C THR A 5 27.48 -8.21 16.79
N ILE A 6 27.31 -7.92 18.09
CA ILE A 6 26.52 -6.79 18.57
C ILE A 6 27.13 -5.48 18.07
N SER A 7 28.45 -5.31 18.21
CA SER A 7 29.15 -4.12 17.71
C SER A 7 28.94 -3.93 16.20
N ASN A 8 28.99 -5.02 15.42
CA ASN A 8 28.75 -4.98 13.99
C ASN A 8 27.29 -4.62 13.67
N LEU A 9 26.31 -5.22 14.35
CA LEU A 9 24.89 -4.92 14.15
C LEU A 9 24.54 -3.48 14.55
N VAL A 10 25.07 -3.00 15.67
CA VAL A 10 24.89 -1.60 16.10
C VAL A 10 25.56 -0.64 15.11
N SER A 11 26.70 -1.03 14.55
CA SER A 11 27.36 -0.25 13.49
C SER A 11 26.55 -0.22 12.19
N GLN A 12 25.76 -1.26 11.88
CA GLN A 12 24.89 -1.31 10.71
C GLN A 12 23.58 -0.54 10.94
N PHE A 13 22.97 -0.72 12.12
CA PHE A 13 21.67 -0.15 12.51
C PHE A 13 21.84 0.91 13.63
N PRO A 14 22.19 2.16 13.29
CA PRO A 14 22.40 3.19 14.28
C PRO A 14 21.07 3.57 14.93
N GLY A 15 21.09 3.85 16.24
CA GLY A 15 19.90 4.16 17.02
C GLY A 15 19.05 2.96 17.44
N ARG A 16 19.54 1.72 17.25
CA ARG A 16 18.84 0.47 17.64
C ARG A 16 19.55 -0.38 18.69
N GLY A 17 20.58 0.14 19.35
CA GLY A 17 21.33 -0.58 20.38
C GLY A 17 20.44 -1.16 21.48
N GLU A 18 19.58 -0.34 22.09
CA GLU A 18 18.70 -0.79 23.17
C GLU A 18 17.75 -1.93 22.76
N GLN A 19 17.20 -1.88 21.54
CA GLN A 19 16.29 -2.93 21.06
C GLN A 19 17.05 -4.23 20.74
N ILE A 20 18.28 -4.12 20.23
CA ILE A 20 19.15 -5.28 19.97
C ILE A 20 19.54 -5.94 21.30
N ASP A 21 19.92 -5.14 22.30
CA ASP A 21 20.27 -5.62 23.63
C ASP A 21 19.08 -6.29 24.33
N GLN A 22 17.88 -5.71 24.22
CA GLN A 22 16.65 -6.32 24.76
C GLN A 22 16.29 -7.62 24.04
N LEU A 23 16.41 -7.66 22.72
CA LEU A 23 16.14 -8.88 21.95
C LEU A 23 17.11 -9.99 22.34
N LEU A 24 18.40 -9.68 22.49
CA LEU A 24 19.41 -10.62 22.97
C LEU A 24 19.15 -11.08 24.41
N ALA A 25 18.71 -10.18 25.28
CA ALA A 25 18.32 -10.53 26.65
C ALA A 25 17.13 -11.51 26.67
N PHE A 26 16.19 -11.41 25.72
CA PHE A 26 15.09 -12.37 25.59
C PHE A 26 15.50 -13.71 24.98
N LEU A 27 16.50 -13.71 24.09
CA LEU A 27 17.00 -14.93 23.45
C LEU A 27 17.95 -15.74 24.34
N GLY A 28 18.70 -15.09 25.25
CA GLY A 28 19.63 -15.78 26.14
C GLY A 28 20.77 -16.47 25.39
N GLN A 29 21.28 -17.60 25.93
CA GLN A 29 22.16 -18.51 25.19
C GLN A 29 21.36 -19.56 24.41
N PRO A 30 21.92 -20.17 23.36
CA PRO A 30 21.18 -21.13 22.53
C PRO A 30 20.61 -22.33 23.30
N SER A 31 21.29 -22.73 24.38
CA SER A 31 20.91 -23.82 25.28
C SER A 31 19.94 -23.42 26.41
N ASP A 32 19.66 -22.12 26.57
CA ASP A 32 18.80 -21.64 27.65
C ASP A 32 17.31 -21.79 27.26
N PRO A 33 16.41 -22.07 28.21
CA PRO A 33 14.98 -22.06 27.93
C PRO A 33 14.51 -20.64 27.63
N THR A 34 13.97 -20.41 26.44
CA THR A 34 13.46 -19.12 26.01
C THR A 34 11.97 -18.98 26.26
N PRO A 35 11.45 -17.73 26.33
CA PRO A 35 10.01 -17.51 26.39
C PRO A 35 9.31 -18.12 25.16
N PRO A 36 8.08 -18.64 25.32
CA PRO A 36 7.36 -19.33 24.26
C PRO A 36 7.01 -18.41 23.06
N GLY A 37 6.92 -17.11 23.29
CA GLY A 37 6.69 -16.13 22.25
C GLY A 37 7.38 -14.79 22.52
N ILE A 38 7.99 -14.23 21.48
CA ILE A 38 8.55 -12.88 21.43
C ILE A 38 7.79 -12.13 20.34
N PHE A 39 7.24 -10.97 20.66
CA PHE A 39 6.44 -10.16 19.74
C PHE A 39 7.13 -8.84 19.44
N VAL A 40 7.77 -8.77 18.27
CA VAL A 40 8.48 -7.59 17.79
C VAL A 40 7.52 -6.73 16.96
N TYR A 41 7.20 -5.54 17.45
CA TYR A 41 6.24 -4.66 16.78
C TYR A 41 6.71 -3.21 16.66
N GLY A 42 6.20 -2.52 15.66
CA GLY A 42 6.48 -1.10 15.43
C GLY A 42 6.11 -0.66 14.02
N PRO A 43 6.17 0.63 13.70
CA PRO A 43 5.85 1.15 12.36
C PRO A 43 6.66 0.51 11.23
N ALA A 44 6.20 0.65 9.99
CA ALA A 44 6.95 0.23 8.81
C ALA A 44 8.33 0.94 8.76
N ALA A 45 9.29 0.33 8.06
CA ALA A 45 10.64 0.87 7.85
C ALA A 45 11.47 1.17 9.11
N THR A 46 11.13 0.56 10.25
CA THR A 46 11.91 0.64 11.50
C THR A 46 13.08 -0.35 11.57
N GLY A 47 13.27 -1.19 10.54
CA GLY A 47 14.36 -2.16 10.46
C GLY A 47 14.12 -3.50 11.16
N LYS A 48 12.91 -3.75 11.70
CA LYS A 48 12.56 -4.99 12.43
C LYS A 48 13.00 -6.26 11.71
N THR A 49 12.53 -6.45 10.47
CA THR A 49 12.82 -7.62 9.64
C THR A 49 14.32 -7.81 9.41
N SER A 50 15.04 -6.73 9.06
CA SER A 50 16.48 -6.79 8.80
C SER A 50 17.27 -7.10 10.07
N ILE A 51 16.97 -6.42 11.18
CA ILE A 51 17.66 -6.62 12.47
C ILE A 51 17.45 -8.04 12.97
N VAL A 52 16.21 -8.54 12.97
CA VAL A 52 15.93 -9.93 13.40
C VAL A 52 16.65 -10.91 12.48
N ARG A 53 16.59 -10.72 11.15
CA ARG A 53 17.27 -11.62 10.20
C ARG A 53 18.78 -11.65 10.39
N ASP A 54 19.42 -10.49 10.47
CA ASP A 54 20.87 -10.38 10.60
C ASP A 54 21.34 -10.87 11.97
N LEU A 55 20.55 -10.63 13.01
CA LEU A 55 20.78 -11.19 14.35
C LEU A 55 20.76 -12.73 14.31
N PHE A 56 19.72 -13.35 13.77
CA PHE A 56 19.62 -14.82 13.72
C PHE A 56 20.67 -15.45 12.79
N ALA A 57 21.00 -14.81 11.67
CA ALA A 57 22.09 -15.26 10.79
C ALA A 57 23.46 -15.27 11.48
N SER A 58 23.66 -14.36 12.44
CA SER A 58 24.89 -14.29 13.23
C SER A 58 24.87 -15.15 14.50
N TYR A 59 23.68 -15.41 15.05
CA TYR A 59 23.45 -16.20 16.26
C TYR A 59 23.53 -17.71 15.97
N ASP A 60 23.05 -18.12 14.79
CA ASP A 60 23.13 -19.50 14.30
C ASP A 60 23.65 -19.53 12.85
N PRO A 61 24.99 -19.59 12.66
CA PRO A 61 25.59 -19.61 11.33
C PRO A 61 25.28 -20.89 10.53
N GLU A 62 24.93 -21.99 11.20
CA GLU A 62 24.60 -23.26 10.55
C GLU A 62 23.14 -23.29 10.05
N GLY A 63 22.30 -22.37 10.54
CA GLY A 63 20.93 -22.14 10.05
C GLY A 63 19.96 -23.29 10.33
N GLN A 64 20.26 -24.14 11.32
CA GLN A 64 19.45 -25.31 11.67
C GLN A 64 18.49 -25.03 12.83
N HIS A 65 18.77 -24.00 13.62
CA HIS A 65 18.02 -23.65 14.84
C HIS A 65 17.00 -22.54 14.62
N TYR A 66 16.88 -21.96 13.43
CA TYR A 66 15.82 -20.99 13.13
C TYR A 66 15.17 -21.18 11.76
N ALA A 67 13.89 -20.86 11.67
CA ALA A 67 13.13 -20.84 10.43
C ALA A 67 12.57 -19.43 10.18
N PHE A 68 13.04 -18.75 9.13
CA PHE A 68 12.54 -17.43 8.75
C PHE A 68 11.43 -17.54 7.71
N ILE A 69 10.21 -17.13 8.05
CA ILE A 69 9.01 -17.37 7.25
C ILE A 69 8.25 -16.07 7.03
N ASN A 70 7.99 -15.74 5.77
CA ASN A 70 7.10 -14.64 5.42
C ASN A 70 5.65 -15.14 5.38
N CYS A 71 4.78 -14.56 6.21
CA CYS A 71 3.36 -14.92 6.17
C CYS A 71 2.73 -14.65 4.80
N ILE A 72 3.05 -13.56 4.11
CA ILE A 72 2.37 -13.23 2.84
C ILE A 72 2.61 -14.33 1.79
N GLU A 73 3.81 -14.88 1.72
CA GLU A 73 4.13 -15.97 0.79
C GLU A 73 3.43 -17.27 1.17
N CYS A 74 3.35 -17.58 2.47
CA CYS A 74 2.73 -18.79 2.98
C CYS A 74 1.22 -18.63 3.13
N PHE A 75 0.43 -18.44 2.07
CA PHE A 75 -1.01 -18.14 2.20
C PHE A 75 -1.88 -19.25 2.81
N THR A 76 -1.38 -20.50 2.94
CA THR A 76 -2.05 -21.60 3.66
C THR A 76 -1.24 -22.05 4.89
N PRO A 77 -1.89 -22.57 5.95
CA PRO A 77 -1.19 -23.13 7.11
C PRO A 77 -0.20 -24.24 6.75
N ARG A 78 -0.56 -25.08 5.78
CA ARG A 78 0.30 -26.14 5.24
C ARG A 78 1.65 -25.63 4.76
N LEU A 79 1.68 -24.54 3.97
CA LEU A 79 2.93 -23.97 3.47
C LEU A 79 3.81 -23.44 4.60
N LEU A 80 3.20 -22.90 5.67
CA LEU A 80 3.91 -22.44 6.84
C LEU A 80 4.53 -23.63 7.61
N PHE A 81 3.79 -24.73 7.81
CA PHE A 81 4.30 -25.93 8.46
C PHE A 81 5.45 -26.59 7.68
N GLU A 82 5.24 -26.83 6.38
CA GLU A 82 6.24 -27.48 5.52
C GLU A 82 7.52 -26.65 5.43
N ARG A 83 7.43 -25.31 5.31
CA ARG A 83 8.63 -24.46 5.30
C ARG A 83 9.38 -24.45 6.64
N THR A 84 8.67 -24.50 7.76
CA THR A 84 9.29 -24.57 9.09
C THR A 84 10.07 -25.86 9.26
N LEU A 85 9.45 -27.00 8.93
CA LEU A 85 10.08 -28.31 9.03
C LEU A 85 11.27 -28.45 8.08
N ASN A 86 11.14 -27.96 6.85
CA ASN A 86 12.23 -27.93 5.87
C ASN A 86 13.43 -27.15 6.41
N ALA A 87 13.22 -25.98 7.00
CA ALA A 87 14.28 -25.16 7.56
C ALA A 87 14.98 -25.87 8.73
N TRP A 88 14.23 -26.38 9.72
CA TRP A 88 14.81 -27.09 10.86
C TRP A 88 15.47 -28.42 10.50
N ALA A 89 15.02 -29.09 9.43
CA ALA A 89 15.66 -30.29 8.90
C ALA A 89 16.92 -30.01 8.04
N GLY A 90 17.21 -28.74 7.73
CA GLY A 90 18.24 -28.38 6.74
C GLY A 90 17.89 -28.85 5.32
N TYR A 91 16.61 -29.05 5.02
CA TYR A 91 16.12 -29.59 3.75
C TYR A 91 15.64 -28.47 2.83
N THR A 92 16.25 -28.34 1.65
CA THR A 92 15.82 -27.36 0.64
C THR A 92 15.18 -28.08 -0.56
N PRO A 93 13.93 -27.75 -0.96
CA PRO A 93 13.32 -28.31 -2.16
C PRO A 93 14.13 -27.89 -3.40
N ALA A 94 14.77 -28.86 -4.04
CA ALA A 94 15.69 -28.65 -5.15
C ALA A 94 15.41 -29.65 -6.28
N PRO A 95 15.89 -29.41 -7.51
CA PRO A 95 15.74 -30.38 -8.59
C PRO A 95 16.28 -31.78 -8.22
N SER A 96 17.33 -31.83 -7.39
CA SER A 96 17.96 -33.06 -6.90
C SER A 96 17.04 -33.96 -6.08
N ASN A 97 16.10 -33.38 -5.33
CA ASN A 97 15.10 -34.11 -4.53
C ASN A 97 13.70 -34.07 -5.14
N ARG A 98 13.58 -33.76 -6.43
CA ARG A 98 12.30 -33.61 -7.15
C ARG A 98 11.36 -32.59 -6.50
N TYR A 99 11.92 -31.55 -5.87
CA TYR A 99 11.17 -30.54 -5.12
C TYR A 99 10.31 -31.13 -3.99
N ALA A 100 10.74 -32.25 -3.41
CA ALA A 100 10.06 -32.83 -2.26
C ALA A 100 10.27 -31.94 -1.02
N ASN A 101 9.31 -32.00 -0.10
CA ASN A 101 9.47 -31.47 1.25
C ASN A 101 10.00 -32.58 2.18
N TYR A 102 10.59 -32.19 3.31
CA TYR A 102 11.02 -33.10 4.37
C TYR A 102 9.86 -33.98 4.85
N ALA A 103 8.71 -33.36 5.14
CA ALA A 103 7.49 -34.04 5.54
C ALA A 103 6.26 -33.35 4.94
N ARG A 104 5.19 -34.13 4.72
CA ARG A 104 3.88 -33.62 4.30
C ARG A 104 3.02 -33.38 5.54
N CYS A 105 2.74 -32.12 5.85
CA CYS A 105 1.92 -31.73 7.00
C CYS A 105 0.67 -31.00 6.53
N GLU A 106 -0.50 -31.65 6.61
CA GLU A 106 -1.76 -31.04 6.19
C GLU A 106 -2.46 -30.33 7.36
N ASN A 107 -2.32 -30.87 8.58
CA ASN A 107 -2.98 -30.36 9.76
C ASN A 107 -2.00 -29.95 10.86
N LEU A 108 -2.51 -29.19 11.82
CA LEU A 108 -1.76 -28.77 13.02
C LEU A 108 -1.25 -29.95 13.85
N VAL A 109 -2.03 -31.03 13.95
CA VAL A 109 -1.65 -32.22 14.71
C VAL A 109 -0.46 -32.93 14.05
N ASP A 110 -0.51 -33.06 12.72
CA ASP A 110 0.59 -33.65 11.94
C ASP A 110 1.86 -32.83 12.12
N PHE A 111 1.74 -31.50 12.07
CA PHE A 111 2.86 -30.60 12.31
C PHE A 111 3.48 -30.81 13.69
N VAL A 112 2.69 -30.82 14.77
CA VAL A 112 3.20 -31.05 16.14
C VAL A 112 3.91 -32.40 16.27
N ASN A 113 3.37 -33.45 15.64
CA ASN A 113 4.01 -34.77 15.65
C ASN A 113 5.34 -34.78 14.89
N CYS A 114 5.39 -34.19 13.69
CA CYS A 114 6.62 -34.08 12.90
C CYS A 114 7.69 -33.24 13.61
N VAL A 115 7.30 -32.15 14.27
CA VAL A 115 8.23 -31.34 15.08
C VAL A 115 8.80 -32.16 16.24
N ARG A 116 7.96 -32.92 16.95
CA ARG A 116 8.42 -33.80 18.04
C ARG A 116 9.38 -34.87 17.51
N GLU A 117 9.08 -35.51 16.39
CA GLU A 117 9.94 -36.52 15.79
C GLU A 117 11.31 -35.94 15.39
N LEU A 118 11.32 -34.78 14.74
CA LEU A 118 12.53 -34.11 14.27
C LEU A 118 13.41 -33.63 15.43
N LEU A 119 12.81 -32.99 16.45
CA LEU A 119 13.58 -32.33 17.52
C LEU A 119 13.91 -33.25 18.70
N VAL A 120 13.04 -34.22 19.02
CA VAL A 120 13.19 -35.07 20.23
C VAL A 120 13.72 -36.45 19.88
N VAL A 121 13.22 -37.08 18.81
CA VAL A 121 13.46 -38.50 18.52
C VAL A 121 14.71 -38.71 17.66
N ALA A 122 14.92 -37.89 16.62
CA ALA A 122 15.98 -38.09 15.64
C ALA A 122 17.41 -37.96 16.22
N ASP A 123 17.59 -37.15 17.27
CA ASP A 123 18.91 -36.77 17.80
C ASP A 123 19.25 -37.41 19.17
N GLY A 124 18.49 -38.42 19.60
CA GLY A 124 18.73 -39.11 20.87
C GLY A 124 18.72 -38.19 22.09
N GLY A 125 17.98 -37.08 22.03
CA GLY A 125 17.86 -36.08 23.10
C GLY A 125 18.92 -34.97 23.12
N ARG A 126 19.88 -34.92 22.17
CA ARG A 126 20.93 -33.87 22.15
C ARG A 126 20.43 -32.51 21.65
N ARG A 127 19.59 -32.48 20.61
CA ARG A 127 18.91 -31.25 20.12
C ARG A 127 17.74 -30.80 21.01
N ALA A 128 17.36 -31.58 22.02
CA ALA A 128 16.27 -31.21 22.92
C ALA A 128 16.65 -30.06 23.88
N SER A 129 17.95 -29.83 24.13
CA SER A 129 18.42 -28.68 24.90
C SER A 129 18.44 -27.38 24.09
N ASP A 130 18.61 -27.48 22.77
CA ASP A 130 18.84 -26.32 21.93
C ASP A 130 17.52 -25.65 21.56
N THR A 131 17.49 -24.34 21.67
CA THR A 131 16.31 -23.55 21.33
C THR A 131 16.13 -23.48 19.82
N HIS A 132 14.94 -23.88 19.35
CA HIS A 132 14.54 -23.73 17.95
C HIS A 132 13.59 -22.55 17.79
N TYR A 133 13.92 -21.63 16.90
CA TYR A 133 13.18 -20.40 16.68
C TYR A 133 12.33 -20.48 15.41
N MET A 134 11.06 -20.13 15.54
CA MET A 134 10.16 -19.94 14.40
C MET A 134 9.92 -18.44 14.24
N ILE A 135 10.52 -17.83 13.22
CA ILE A 135 10.43 -16.39 12.96
C ILE A 135 9.39 -16.16 11.89
N ILE A 136 8.31 -15.48 12.25
CA ILE A 136 7.20 -15.18 11.36
C ILE A 136 7.17 -13.67 11.08
N ASP A 137 7.50 -13.30 9.84
CA ASP A 137 7.36 -11.94 9.35
C ASP A 137 5.92 -11.66 8.89
N GLN A 138 5.50 -10.40 9.04
CA GLN A 138 4.13 -9.92 8.74
C GLN A 138 3.05 -10.77 9.43
N ALA A 139 3.26 -11.00 10.72
CA ALA A 139 2.42 -11.87 11.54
C ALA A 139 0.95 -11.44 11.59
N GLU A 140 0.61 -10.18 11.25
CA GLU A 140 -0.78 -9.70 11.18
C GLU A 140 -1.68 -10.56 10.29
N ARG A 141 -1.13 -11.25 9.28
CA ARG A 141 -1.88 -12.16 8.41
C ARG A 141 -2.23 -13.48 9.09
N LEU A 142 -1.54 -13.85 10.17
CA LEU A 142 -1.78 -15.09 10.90
C LEU A 142 -3.15 -15.08 11.60
N ARG A 143 -3.65 -13.90 11.98
CA ARG A 143 -4.97 -13.72 12.62
C ARG A 143 -6.14 -14.14 11.72
N ASP A 144 -5.98 -14.01 10.40
CA ASP A 144 -7.03 -14.25 9.41
C ASP A 144 -7.10 -15.73 8.99
N ARG A 145 -6.15 -16.57 9.44
CA ARG A 145 -5.95 -17.95 8.96
C ARG A 145 -6.59 -19.04 9.78
N GLY A 146 -7.14 -18.67 10.94
CA GLY A 146 -7.84 -19.60 11.81
C GLY A 146 -7.73 -19.20 13.28
N PRO A 147 -8.80 -19.35 14.06
CA PRO A 147 -8.85 -18.87 15.44
C PRO A 147 -7.88 -19.60 16.39
N MET A 148 -7.49 -20.83 16.06
CA MET A 148 -6.63 -21.67 16.91
C MET A 148 -5.16 -21.69 16.48
N LEU A 149 -4.83 -21.27 15.26
CA LEU A 149 -3.48 -21.41 14.70
C LEU A 149 -2.43 -20.69 15.54
N LEU A 150 -2.64 -19.41 15.84
CA LEU A 150 -1.74 -18.60 16.65
C LEU A 150 -1.59 -19.17 18.07
N THR A 151 -2.70 -19.54 18.70
CA THR A 151 -2.73 -20.13 20.05
C THR A 151 -1.90 -21.42 20.11
N THR A 152 -2.05 -22.30 19.11
CA THR A 152 -1.30 -23.56 19.05
C THR A 152 0.19 -23.32 18.81
N LEU A 153 0.55 -22.39 17.92
CA LEU A 153 1.95 -22.06 17.63
C LEU A 153 2.67 -21.47 18.84
N LEU A 154 2.01 -20.63 19.62
CA LEU A 154 2.58 -20.09 20.86
C LEU A 154 2.74 -21.13 21.96
N ARG A 155 1.96 -22.21 21.93
CA ARG A 155 2.06 -23.33 22.88
C ARG A 155 2.85 -24.51 22.31
N LEU A 156 3.59 -24.29 21.22
CA LEU A 156 4.28 -25.37 20.52
C LEU A 156 5.34 -26.04 21.40
N SER A 157 6.02 -25.27 22.26
CA SER A 157 6.95 -25.81 23.27
C SER A 157 6.28 -26.81 24.22
N GLU A 158 5.13 -26.43 24.80
CA GLU A 158 4.33 -27.30 25.69
C GLU A 158 3.83 -28.56 24.96
N LEU A 159 3.37 -28.40 23.72
CA LEU A 159 2.78 -29.49 22.95
C LEU A 159 3.82 -30.49 22.44
N THR A 160 5.01 -30.02 22.07
CA THR A 160 6.07 -30.87 21.51
C THR A 160 6.97 -31.46 22.59
N GLY A 161 7.14 -30.75 23.71
CA GLY A 161 8.14 -31.07 24.73
C GLY A 161 9.55 -30.63 24.35
N ALA A 162 9.71 -29.88 23.25
CA ALA A 162 10.98 -29.33 22.78
C ALA A 162 11.08 -27.84 23.12
N ASN A 163 12.31 -27.32 23.23
CA ASN A 163 12.57 -25.90 23.45
C ASN A 163 12.34 -25.12 22.14
N VAL A 164 11.10 -24.68 21.91
CA VAL A 164 10.69 -23.94 20.70
C VAL A 164 10.15 -22.58 21.07
N SER A 165 10.66 -21.53 20.42
CA SER A 165 10.22 -20.14 20.63
C SER A 165 9.71 -19.51 19.34
N LEU A 166 8.59 -18.80 19.45
CA LEU A 166 7.96 -18.10 18.33
C LEU A 166 8.34 -16.62 18.33
N VAL A 167 9.02 -16.14 17.29
CA VAL A 167 9.32 -14.72 17.10
C VAL A 167 8.38 -14.15 16.05
N LEU A 168 7.46 -13.29 16.47
CA LEU A 168 6.47 -12.66 15.61
C LEU A 168 6.88 -11.23 15.29
N ILE A 169 6.95 -10.88 14.00
CA ILE A 169 7.22 -9.51 13.56
C ILE A 169 5.94 -8.93 12.95
N SER A 170 5.48 -7.77 13.45
CA SER A 170 4.29 -7.11 12.92
C SER A 170 4.36 -5.59 12.98
N ASN A 171 3.53 -4.92 12.16
CA ASN A 171 3.28 -3.49 12.29
C ASN A 171 2.10 -3.15 13.22
N VAL A 172 1.40 -4.17 13.73
CA VAL A 172 0.19 -4.03 14.56
C VAL A 172 0.53 -4.34 16.01
N ILE A 173 -0.16 -3.69 16.96
CA ILE A 173 -0.03 -3.98 18.39
C ILE A 173 -0.60 -5.35 18.76
N TRP A 174 -0.07 -5.97 19.83
CA TRP A 174 -0.45 -7.31 20.29
C TRP A 174 -1.95 -7.44 20.63
N ASP A 175 -2.59 -6.37 21.12
CA ASP A 175 -4.02 -6.39 21.47
C ASP A 175 -4.94 -6.79 20.31
N LYS A 176 -4.52 -6.57 19.06
CA LYS A 176 -5.28 -6.97 17.87
C LYS A 176 -5.10 -8.44 17.49
N PHE A 177 -4.17 -9.15 18.12
CA PHE A 177 -3.91 -10.58 17.95
C PHE A 177 -4.64 -11.44 18.97
N ARG A 178 -5.10 -10.86 20.08
CA ARG A 178 -5.77 -11.60 21.16
C ARG A 178 -7.00 -12.36 20.62
N PRO A 179 -7.01 -13.70 20.65
CA PRO A 179 -8.15 -14.47 20.18
C PRO A 179 -9.35 -14.26 21.09
N ARG A 180 -10.56 -14.23 20.51
CA ARG A 180 -11.82 -14.01 21.25
C ARG A 180 -12.04 -15.00 22.39
N HIS A 181 -11.48 -16.21 22.27
CA HIS A 181 -11.66 -17.29 23.23
C HIS A 181 -10.68 -17.27 24.41
N GLY A 182 -9.79 -16.26 24.50
CA GLY A 182 -8.96 -16.02 25.69
C GLY A 182 -8.16 -17.23 26.14
N GLY A 183 -7.10 -17.59 25.42
CA GLY A 183 -6.28 -18.76 25.77
C GLY A 183 -4.91 -18.83 25.09
N ALA A 184 -4.48 -17.77 24.40
CA ALA A 184 -3.11 -17.68 23.89
C ALA A 184 -2.19 -17.15 25.01
N PRO A 185 -1.01 -17.74 25.22
CA PRO A 185 -0.05 -17.21 26.16
C PRO A 185 0.42 -15.83 25.67
N GLU A 186 0.75 -14.95 26.62
CA GLU A 186 1.17 -13.59 26.30
C GLU A 186 2.67 -13.56 25.94
N PRO A 187 3.04 -13.19 24.70
CA PRO A 187 4.42 -13.09 24.30
C PRO A 187 5.09 -11.86 24.92
N LEU A 188 6.42 -11.91 25.08
CA LEU A 188 7.20 -10.74 25.47
C LEU A 188 7.21 -9.73 24.32
N ALA A 189 6.61 -8.58 24.53
CA ALA A 189 6.50 -7.54 23.51
C ALA A 189 7.75 -6.66 23.47
N LEU A 190 8.35 -6.52 22.30
CA LEU A 190 9.47 -5.63 22.02
C LEU A 190 9.04 -4.55 21.03
N CYS A 191 9.05 -3.30 21.48
CA CYS A 191 8.65 -2.15 20.67
C CYS A 191 9.85 -1.57 19.90
N PHE A 192 9.68 -1.41 18.58
CA PHE A 192 10.57 -0.66 17.70
C PHE A 192 9.94 0.70 17.40
N PRO A 193 10.30 1.77 18.13
CA PRO A 193 9.74 3.09 17.91
C PRO A 193 10.20 3.68 16.56
N SER A 194 9.45 4.64 16.03
CA SER A 194 9.91 5.44 14.88
C SER A 194 11.27 6.06 15.16
N TYR A 195 12.09 6.20 14.12
CA TYR A 195 13.38 6.87 14.25
C TYR A 195 13.19 8.36 14.56
N THR A 196 14.04 8.90 15.42
CA THR A 196 14.14 10.35 15.63
C THR A 196 14.83 11.03 14.45
N LYS A 197 14.67 12.35 14.31
CA LYS A 197 15.34 13.13 13.25
C LYS A 197 16.85 12.84 13.18
N GLN A 198 17.53 12.90 14.33
CA GLN A 198 18.98 12.67 14.41
C GLN A 198 19.36 11.27 13.93
N GLN A 199 18.64 10.24 14.40
CA GLN A 199 18.87 8.86 13.95
C GLN A 199 18.66 8.69 12.44
N ILE A 200 17.64 9.35 11.87
CA ILE A 200 17.40 9.31 10.42
C ILE A 200 18.57 9.94 9.66
N LEU A 201 19.04 11.11 10.09
CA LEU A 201 20.19 11.79 9.49
C LEU A 201 21.44 10.92 9.58
N ASP A 202 21.69 10.27 10.73
CA ASP A 202 22.82 9.35 10.95
C ASP A 202 22.75 8.09 10.09
N ILE A 203 21.55 7.61 9.77
CA ILE A 203 21.37 6.48 8.84
C ILE A 203 21.68 6.92 7.41
N VAL A 204 21.07 8.02 6.95
CA VAL A 204 21.24 8.53 5.59
C VAL A 204 22.68 9.02 5.37
N ALA A 205 23.37 9.44 6.44
CA ALA A 205 24.80 9.75 6.47
C ALA A 205 25.67 8.72 5.75
N LYS A 206 25.35 7.43 5.95
CA LYS A 206 26.13 6.30 5.45
C LYS A 206 25.97 6.10 3.96
N ASP A 207 24.91 6.65 3.38
CA ASP A 207 24.65 6.64 1.94
C ASP A 207 25.32 7.83 1.21
N CYS A 208 26.14 8.62 1.90
CA CYS A 208 26.87 9.73 1.30
C CYS A 208 27.78 9.23 0.16
N PRO A 209 27.68 9.81 -1.05
CA PRO A 209 28.60 9.50 -2.13
C PRO A 209 30.06 9.81 -1.75
N VAL A 210 31.00 8.96 -2.17
CA VAL A 210 32.43 9.08 -1.82
C VAL A 210 33.05 10.38 -2.36
N ASP A 211 32.52 10.90 -3.46
CA ASP A 211 33.05 12.08 -4.16
C ASP A 211 32.62 13.42 -3.54
N GLU A 212 31.72 13.41 -2.55
CA GLU A 212 31.11 14.63 -2.00
C GLU A 212 31.46 14.85 -0.52
N PRO A 213 31.67 16.11 -0.10
CA PRO A 213 31.99 16.42 1.29
C PRO A 213 30.75 16.21 2.16
N MET A 214 30.92 15.38 3.18
CA MET A 214 29.85 14.98 4.10
C MET A 214 29.05 16.16 4.69
N PRO A 215 29.64 17.30 5.09
CA PRO A 215 28.86 18.44 5.60
C PRO A 215 27.88 19.01 4.56
N PHE A 216 28.24 19.05 3.29
CA PHE A 216 27.38 19.55 2.22
C PHE A 216 26.21 18.60 1.96
N PHE A 217 26.49 17.29 1.88
CA PHE A 217 25.45 16.27 1.76
C PHE A 217 24.46 16.34 2.93
N MET A 218 24.95 16.49 4.16
CA MET A 218 24.11 16.57 5.35
C MET A 218 23.22 17.81 5.38
N THR A 219 23.71 18.97 4.94
CA THR A 219 22.85 20.16 4.82
C THR A 219 21.70 19.96 3.83
N PHE A 220 21.95 19.21 2.75
CA PHE A 220 20.92 18.83 1.80
C PHE A 220 19.91 17.85 2.41
N VAL A 221 20.38 16.77 3.05
CA VAL A 221 19.51 15.77 3.67
C VAL A 221 18.62 16.39 4.74
N ASP A 222 19.15 17.30 5.57
CA ASP A 222 18.38 18.03 6.57
C ASP A 222 17.24 18.85 5.94
N ALA A 223 17.52 19.56 4.84
CA ALA A 223 16.50 20.33 4.13
C ALA A 223 15.44 19.44 3.46
N ILE A 224 15.83 18.29 2.89
CA ILE A 224 14.89 17.31 2.34
C ILE A 224 14.03 16.71 3.46
N TYR A 225 14.62 16.38 4.60
CA TYR A 225 13.87 15.91 5.76
C TYR A 225 12.80 16.92 6.19
N GLU A 226 13.13 18.21 6.32
CA GLU A 226 12.15 19.24 6.70
C GLU A 226 11.00 19.40 5.69
N VAL A 227 11.27 19.22 4.39
CA VAL A 227 10.25 19.32 3.33
C VAL A 227 9.33 18.08 3.33
N PHE A 228 9.89 16.88 3.41
CA PHE A 228 9.15 15.64 3.17
C PHE A 228 8.65 14.93 4.44
N HIS A 229 9.27 15.14 5.60
CA HIS A 229 8.95 14.38 6.83
C HIS A 229 7.49 14.56 7.29
N ARG A 230 6.88 15.72 7.00
CA ARG A 230 5.47 15.97 7.33
C ARG A 230 4.50 15.04 6.59
N ASN A 231 4.85 14.68 5.35
CA ASN A 231 4.00 13.86 4.48
C ASN A 231 4.44 12.39 4.48
N CYS A 232 5.74 12.12 4.65
CA CYS A 232 6.33 10.79 4.64
C CYS A 232 7.27 10.58 5.83
N ALA A 233 6.90 9.67 6.73
CA ALA A 233 7.75 9.26 7.85
C ALA A 233 8.52 7.95 7.57
N ASP A 234 8.47 7.43 6.33
CA ASP A 234 9.16 6.20 5.95
C ASP A 234 10.62 6.49 5.57
N LEU A 235 11.55 5.81 6.25
CA LEU A 235 12.98 5.92 6.02
C LEU A 235 13.39 5.46 4.61
N ASN A 236 12.79 4.40 4.09
CA ASN A 236 13.16 3.84 2.79
C ASN A 236 12.76 4.80 1.66
N GLU A 237 11.58 5.42 1.77
CA GLU A 237 11.14 6.44 0.83
C GLU A 237 11.98 7.70 0.93
N LEU A 238 12.36 8.13 2.14
CA LEU A 238 13.29 9.25 2.30
C LEU A 238 14.66 8.96 1.65
N ARG A 239 15.25 7.78 1.90
CA ARG A 239 16.51 7.35 1.27
C ARG A 239 16.38 7.34 -0.26
N HIS A 240 15.25 6.84 -0.76
CA HIS A 240 14.95 6.85 -2.18
C HIS A 240 14.88 8.28 -2.76
N LEU A 241 14.14 9.19 -2.11
CA LEU A 241 14.03 10.59 -2.54
C LEU A 241 15.37 11.31 -2.52
N VAL A 242 16.17 11.11 -1.47
CA VAL A 242 17.54 11.66 -1.37
C VAL A 242 18.40 11.16 -2.53
N ALA A 243 18.38 9.85 -2.83
CA ALA A 243 19.15 9.30 -3.95
C ALA A 243 18.72 9.85 -5.32
N MET A 244 17.44 10.17 -5.50
CA MET A 244 16.90 10.69 -6.76
C MET A 244 17.11 12.20 -6.92
N LEU A 245 17.02 12.96 -5.83
CA LEU A 245 17.08 14.43 -5.84
C LEU A 245 18.50 14.97 -5.67
N TYR A 246 19.39 14.23 -5.00
CA TYR A 246 20.76 14.70 -4.76
C TYR A 246 21.55 14.98 -6.05
N PRO A 247 21.53 14.13 -7.09
CA PRO A 247 22.20 14.44 -8.35
C PRO A 247 21.70 15.74 -9.00
N LYS A 248 20.42 16.08 -8.81
CA LYS A 248 19.81 17.32 -9.31
C LYS A 248 20.19 18.53 -8.46
N PHE A 249 20.45 18.32 -7.17
CA PHE A 249 20.97 19.35 -6.28
C PHE A 249 22.40 19.75 -6.60
N VAL A 250 23.25 18.79 -7.02
CA VAL A 250 24.65 19.06 -7.39
C VAL A 250 24.78 19.57 -8.83
N GLN A 251 23.82 19.28 -9.72
CA GLN A 251 23.88 19.69 -11.13
C GLN A 251 24.18 21.20 -11.35
N PRO A 252 23.54 22.16 -10.66
CA PRO A 252 23.86 23.59 -10.80
C PRO A 252 25.30 23.96 -10.40
N VAL A 253 25.93 23.17 -9.53
CA VAL A 253 27.33 23.35 -9.13
C VAL A 253 28.26 22.97 -10.28
N PHE A 254 28.01 21.83 -10.93
CA PHE A 254 28.77 21.41 -12.12
C PHE A 254 28.56 22.36 -13.31
N GLU A 255 27.36 22.91 -13.45
CA GLU A 255 27.02 23.91 -14.47
C GLU A 255 27.55 25.33 -14.16
N LYS A 256 28.27 25.51 -13.03
CA LYS A 256 28.84 26.78 -12.55
C LYS A 256 27.81 27.89 -12.30
N GLN A 257 26.57 27.53 -12.00
CA GLN A 257 25.51 28.47 -11.68
C GLN A 257 25.53 28.93 -10.21
N ALA A 258 26.02 28.07 -9.32
CA ALA A 258 26.16 28.34 -7.89
C ALA A 258 27.37 27.59 -7.32
N THR A 259 27.91 28.07 -6.20
CA THR A 259 29.00 27.40 -5.49
C THR A 259 28.46 26.53 -4.35
N ARG A 260 29.26 25.57 -3.86
CA ARG A 260 28.89 24.67 -2.74
C ARG A 260 28.59 25.43 -1.43
N GLY A 261 29.05 26.67 -1.29
CA GLY A 261 28.75 27.53 -0.13
C GLY A 261 27.40 28.26 -0.23
N GLU A 262 26.79 28.35 -1.41
CA GLU A 262 25.54 29.09 -1.67
C GLU A 262 24.29 28.19 -1.52
N PHE A 263 24.12 27.55 -0.35
CA PHE A 263 23.02 26.60 -0.12
C PHE A 263 21.63 27.18 -0.43
N ALA A 264 21.34 28.40 0.02
CA ALA A 264 20.04 29.04 -0.19
C ALA A 264 19.72 29.24 -1.69
N ARG A 265 20.73 29.52 -2.50
CA ARG A 265 20.58 29.68 -3.95
C ARG A 265 20.35 28.34 -4.63
N LEU A 266 21.12 27.31 -4.26
CA LEU A 266 20.95 25.94 -4.75
C LEU A 266 19.56 25.41 -4.41
N PHE A 267 19.12 25.59 -3.17
CA PHE A 267 17.80 25.17 -2.72
C PHE A 267 16.68 25.83 -3.54
N LYS A 268 16.80 27.13 -3.83
CA LYS A 268 15.83 27.85 -4.67
C LYS A 268 15.80 27.34 -6.12
N LEU A 269 16.96 27.02 -6.70
CA LEU A 269 17.04 26.44 -8.05
C LEU A 269 16.44 25.04 -8.11
N CYS A 270 16.55 24.25 -7.04
CA CYS A 270 16.06 22.88 -6.97
C CYS A 270 14.61 22.76 -6.48
N GLN A 271 14.04 23.81 -5.89
CA GLN A 271 12.65 23.86 -5.42
C GLN A 271 11.59 23.31 -6.40
N PRO A 272 11.60 23.62 -7.72
CA PRO A 272 10.62 23.05 -8.66
C PRO A 272 10.72 21.53 -8.75
N TYR A 273 11.93 20.96 -8.66
CA TYR A 273 12.12 19.50 -8.64
C TYR A 273 11.58 18.86 -7.37
N PHE A 274 11.68 19.55 -6.22
CA PHE A 274 11.11 19.06 -4.96
C PHE A 274 9.58 19.02 -4.99
N SER A 275 8.94 20.06 -5.55
CA SER A 275 7.48 20.09 -5.72
C SER A 275 7.02 18.95 -6.63
N ALA A 276 7.66 18.80 -7.80
CA ALA A 276 7.32 17.75 -8.75
C ALA A 276 7.56 16.34 -8.19
N ALA A 277 8.64 16.14 -7.41
CA ALA A 277 8.91 14.86 -6.75
C ALA A 277 7.88 14.55 -5.66
N SER A 278 7.43 15.55 -4.88
CA SER A 278 6.39 15.35 -3.86
C SER A 278 5.05 14.96 -4.46
N GLU A 279 4.67 15.53 -5.61
CA GLU A 279 3.40 15.22 -6.26
C GLU A 279 3.42 13.88 -6.99
N ARG A 280 4.50 13.57 -7.73
CA ARG A 280 4.51 12.44 -8.68
C ARG A 280 5.39 11.28 -8.28
N LEU A 281 6.61 11.57 -7.81
CA LEU A 281 7.58 10.52 -7.46
C LEU A 281 7.14 9.76 -6.21
N TYR A 282 6.57 10.47 -5.23
CA TYR A 282 5.99 9.85 -4.04
C TYR A 282 4.77 8.98 -4.36
N LEU A 283 3.89 9.43 -5.26
CA LEU A 283 2.73 8.67 -5.72
C LEU A 283 3.09 7.56 -6.73
N ARG A 284 4.37 7.43 -7.09
CA ARG A 284 4.89 6.47 -8.09
C ARG A 284 4.20 6.61 -9.45
N GLU A 285 3.73 7.80 -9.81
CA GLU A 285 3.15 8.10 -11.13
C GLU A 285 4.21 8.01 -12.24
N ILE A 286 5.47 8.29 -11.89
CA ILE A 286 6.62 8.22 -12.79
C ILE A 286 7.58 7.18 -12.23
N SER A 287 8.06 6.27 -13.08
CA SER A 287 9.08 5.31 -12.69
C SER A 287 10.42 6.00 -12.39
N THR A 288 11.27 5.36 -11.59
CA THR A 288 12.60 5.88 -11.26
C THR A 288 13.46 6.09 -12.51
N SER A 289 13.36 5.20 -13.48
CA SER A 289 14.06 5.29 -14.77
C SER A 289 13.55 6.44 -15.64
N GLU A 290 12.24 6.68 -15.68
CA GLU A 290 11.67 7.80 -16.42
C GLU A 290 12.05 9.12 -15.76
N TRP A 291 12.00 9.19 -14.42
CA TRP A 291 12.46 10.37 -13.69
C TRP A 291 13.91 10.71 -14.03
N GLN A 292 14.82 9.74 -14.02
CA GLN A 292 16.23 9.98 -14.36
C GLN A 292 16.41 10.51 -15.79
N LYS A 293 15.70 9.94 -16.76
CA LYS A 293 15.73 10.41 -18.16
C LYS A 293 15.16 11.81 -18.31
N ASN A 294 13.97 12.06 -17.76
CA ASN A 294 13.22 13.30 -17.90
C ASN A 294 13.94 14.44 -17.18
N SER A 295 14.42 14.16 -15.97
CA SER A 295 15.19 15.13 -15.20
C SER A 295 16.56 15.42 -15.81
N ALA A 296 17.17 14.52 -16.59
CA ALA A 296 18.41 14.81 -17.32
C ALA A 296 18.21 15.85 -18.43
N ILE A 297 17.04 15.88 -19.06
CA ILE A 297 16.66 16.87 -20.07
C ILE A 297 16.37 18.23 -19.42
N ALA A 298 15.77 18.22 -18.22
CA ALA A 298 15.54 19.40 -17.41
C ALA A 298 16.85 19.90 -16.76
N SER A 299 17.59 20.79 -17.44
CA SER A 299 18.73 21.52 -16.86
C SER A 299 18.28 22.75 -16.09
N ALA A 300 19.00 23.10 -15.03
CA ALA A 300 18.78 24.32 -14.24
C ALA A 300 19.06 25.62 -15.04
N LYS A 301 19.55 25.51 -16.28
CA LYS A 301 19.63 26.63 -17.24
C LYS A 301 18.27 27.05 -17.81
N ASN A 302 17.28 26.15 -17.81
CA ASN A 302 15.96 26.43 -18.35
C ASN A 302 15.12 27.19 -17.32
N ASN A 303 14.09 27.90 -17.78
CA ASN A 303 13.17 28.57 -16.85
C ASN A 303 12.51 27.51 -15.94
N PRO A 304 12.17 27.87 -14.68
CA PRO A 304 11.51 26.96 -13.76
C PRO A 304 10.19 26.40 -14.32
N GLU A 305 9.49 27.18 -15.16
CA GLU A 305 8.28 26.75 -15.87
C GLU A 305 8.58 25.64 -16.89
N ASP A 306 9.68 25.73 -17.64
CA ASP A 306 10.11 24.71 -18.62
C ASP A 306 10.57 23.42 -17.93
N ILE A 307 11.18 23.55 -16.75
CA ILE A 307 11.57 22.41 -15.91
C ILE A 307 10.32 21.69 -15.41
N THR A 308 9.34 22.43 -14.89
CA THR A 308 8.06 21.83 -14.52
C THR A 308 7.41 21.19 -15.74
N LEU A 309 7.24 21.91 -16.85
CA LEU A 309 6.61 21.39 -18.06
C LEU A 309 7.30 20.14 -18.61
N SER A 310 8.63 20.06 -18.64
CA SER A 310 9.33 18.85 -19.08
C SER A 310 9.11 17.65 -18.14
N ILE A 311 8.95 17.89 -16.84
CA ILE A 311 8.56 16.85 -15.87
C ILE A 311 7.06 16.51 -15.99
N TYR A 312 6.21 17.50 -16.31
CA TYR A 312 4.75 17.37 -16.40
C TYR A 312 4.28 16.70 -17.70
N GLN A 313 4.77 17.17 -18.85
CA GLN A 313 4.35 16.85 -20.23
C GLN A 313 4.56 15.38 -20.65
N MET A 314 5.44 14.63 -19.98
CA MET A 314 5.72 13.24 -20.37
C MET A 314 4.97 12.18 -19.54
N ALA A 315 4.30 12.57 -18.45
CA ALA A 315 3.33 11.70 -17.77
C ALA A 315 1.89 11.86 -18.33
N GLU A 316 1.63 12.97 -19.02
CA GLU A 316 0.34 13.27 -19.68
C GLU A 316 0.00 12.33 -20.84
N GLY A 317 0.89 11.41 -21.23
CA GLY A 317 0.56 10.33 -22.16
C GLY A 317 -0.56 9.40 -21.65
N SER A 318 -1.07 9.57 -20.42
CA SER A 318 -2.01 8.64 -19.79
C SER A 318 -3.12 9.26 -18.93
N THR A 319 -3.30 10.58 -18.89
CA THR A 319 -4.32 11.20 -18.02
C THR A 319 -5.41 11.91 -18.83
N ASP A 320 -6.53 11.20 -18.95
CA ASP A 320 -7.91 11.71 -18.98
C ASP A 320 -8.66 11.84 -20.33
N SER A 321 -8.09 11.38 -21.45
CA SER A 321 -8.88 11.14 -22.67
C SER A 321 -9.28 9.66 -22.79
N LEU A 322 -10.34 9.26 -22.09
CA LEU A 322 -10.99 7.97 -22.34
C LEU A 322 -11.60 7.99 -23.76
N ASP A 323 -10.88 7.42 -24.73
CA ASP A 323 -11.40 7.28 -26.08
C ASP A 323 -12.41 6.12 -26.13
N LEU A 324 -13.69 6.48 -26.05
CA LEU A 324 -14.81 5.56 -26.00
C LEU A 324 -15.67 5.70 -27.28
N PRO A 325 -16.35 4.63 -27.71
CA PRO A 325 -17.34 4.73 -28.78
C PRO A 325 -18.41 5.79 -28.48
N TYR A 326 -18.98 6.40 -29.52
CA TYR A 326 -19.94 7.50 -29.39
C TYR A 326 -21.13 7.18 -28.45
N TYR A 327 -21.81 6.05 -28.67
CA TYR A 327 -22.91 5.62 -27.81
C TYR A 327 -22.46 5.31 -26.37
N THR A 328 -21.25 4.77 -26.21
CA THR A 328 -20.67 4.49 -24.90
C THR A 328 -20.38 5.78 -24.12
N LYS A 329 -19.95 6.85 -24.80
CA LYS A 329 -19.80 8.18 -24.19
C LYS A 329 -21.13 8.71 -23.65
N PHE A 330 -22.19 8.64 -24.43
CA PHE A 330 -23.53 9.06 -23.99
C PHE A 330 -24.11 8.17 -22.88
N LEU A 331 -23.90 6.85 -22.93
CA LEU A 331 -24.28 5.93 -21.85
C LEU A 331 -23.57 6.29 -20.54
N LEU A 332 -22.30 6.68 -20.62
CA LEU A 332 -21.52 7.07 -19.45
C LEU A 332 -21.97 8.42 -18.88
N ILE A 333 -22.27 9.40 -19.74
CA ILE A 333 -22.88 10.68 -19.34
C ILE A 333 -24.23 10.45 -18.67
N ALA A 334 -25.11 9.64 -19.27
CA ALA A 334 -26.42 9.29 -18.72
C ALA A 334 -26.28 8.58 -17.36
N SER A 335 -25.30 7.70 -17.21
CA SER A 335 -25.00 7.01 -15.95
C SER A 335 -24.53 7.96 -14.85
N PHE A 336 -23.74 8.96 -15.20
CA PHE A 336 -23.31 10.01 -14.28
C PHE A 336 -24.50 10.86 -13.82
N LEU A 337 -25.32 11.33 -14.77
CA LEU A 337 -26.54 12.09 -14.47
C LEU A 337 -27.50 11.26 -13.59
N ALA A 338 -27.67 9.97 -13.88
CA ALA A 338 -28.47 9.07 -13.06
C ALA A 338 -27.90 8.91 -11.63
N SER A 339 -26.58 8.91 -11.46
CA SER A 339 -25.94 8.73 -10.14
C SER A 339 -26.00 9.98 -9.27
N TYR A 340 -25.84 11.16 -9.86
CA TYR A 340 -25.70 12.41 -9.10
C TYR A 340 -27.00 13.21 -9.03
N ASN A 341 -27.90 13.09 -10.01
CA ASN A 341 -29.20 13.75 -9.95
C ASN A 341 -30.21 12.91 -9.17
N PRO A 342 -30.98 13.50 -8.24
CA PRO A 342 -32.14 12.87 -7.64
C PRO A 342 -33.20 12.47 -8.70
N SER A 343 -33.74 11.25 -8.61
CA SER A 343 -34.76 10.74 -9.57
C SER A 343 -36.02 11.61 -9.66
N ARG A 344 -36.36 12.36 -8.59
CA ARG A 344 -37.49 13.32 -8.59
C ARG A 344 -37.35 14.43 -9.64
N LEU A 345 -36.13 14.71 -10.10
CA LEU A 345 -35.84 15.78 -11.05
C LEU A 345 -35.78 15.28 -12.50
N ASP A 346 -35.85 13.97 -12.74
CA ASP A 346 -35.69 13.42 -14.09
C ASP A 346 -36.75 13.97 -15.06
N ALA A 347 -38.01 14.11 -14.60
CA ALA A 347 -39.08 14.67 -15.42
C ALA A 347 -38.86 16.15 -15.78
N GLN A 348 -38.16 16.90 -14.93
CA GLN A 348 -37.85 18.31 -15.17
C GLN A 348 -36.73 18.46 -16.21
N TYR A 349 -35.69 17.63 -16.12
CA TYR A 349 -34.52 17.72 -17.00
C TYR A 349 -34.68 16.96 -18.32
N PHE A 350 -35.39 15.82 -18.31
CA PHE A 350 -35.42 14.86 -19.42
C PHE A 350 -36.84 14.59 -19.97
N GLY A 351 -37.86 15.29 -19.46
CA GLY A 351 -39.24 15.16 -19.94
C GLY A 351 -39.46 15.79 -21.32
N TYR A 352 -40.25 15.13 -22.19
CA TYR A 352 -40.71 15.70 -23.46
C TYR A 352 -41.50 16.99 -23.21
N GLY A 353 -40.91 18.14 -23.53
CA GLY A 353 -41.52 19.45 -23.32
C GLY A 353 -40.82 20.36 -22.30
N ALA A 354 -39.62 20.01 -21.82
CA ALA A 354 -38.81 20.81 -20.89
C ALA A 354 -38.50 22.27 -21.31
N GLY A 355 -38.97 22.72 -22.49
CA GLY A 355 -38.87 24.11 -22.96
C GLY A 355 -40.18 24.75 -23.47
N LYS A 356 -41.34 24.09 -23.38
CA LYS A 356 -42.62 24.69 -23.83
C LYS A 356 -43.71 24.52 -22.77
N ASN A 357 -44.18 25.66 -22.25
CA ASN A 357 -45.24 25.87 -21.26
C ASN A 357 -44.80 25.84 -19.78
N GLY A 358 -44.35 26.99 -19.30
CA GLY A 358 -44.54 27.38 -17.91
C GLY A 358 -46.02 27.43 -17.56
N LYS A 359 -46.60 26.31 -17.13
CA LYS A 359 -47.80 26.31 -16.29
C LYS A 359 -47.35 26.14 -14.85
N ARG A 360 -47.15 27.29 -14.18
CA ARG A 360 -47.07 27.40 -12.72
C ARG A 360 -48.26 26.65 -12.10
N ARG A 361 -48.00 25.47 -11.55
CA ARG A 361 -48.95 24.75 -10.70
C ARG A 361 -48.99 25.49 -9.36
N ARG A 362 -49.84 26.51 -9.30
CA ARG A 362 -50.20 27.22 -8.07
C ARG A 362 -50.86 26.20 -7.13
N GLY A 363 -50.23 25.92 -6.00
CA GLY A 363 -50.81 25.08 -4.94
C GLY A 363 -49.94 23.91 -4.49
N ARG A 364 -48.75 24.20 -3.94
CA ARG A 364 -48.20 23.39 -2.86
C ARG A 364 -47.38 24.32 -1.98
N LYS A 365 -47.69 24.32 -0.67
CA LYS A 365 -46.97 25.08 0.36
C LYS A 365 -45.48 24.99 0.08
N ALA A 366 -44.79 26.13 0.11
CA ALA A 366 -43.35 26.19 0.09
C ALA A 366 -42.84 25.24 1.17
N ALA A 367 -42.38 24.05 0.75
CA ALA A 367 -41.33 23.39 1.49
C ALA A 367 -40.22 24.43 1.47
N THR A 368 -39.91 24.92 2.66
CA THR A 368 -38.73 25.72 2.97
C THR A 368 -37.69 25.52 1.89
N GLU A 369 -37.42 26.58 1.13
CA GLU A 369 -36.12 26.74 0.51
C GLU A 369 -35.14 26.46 1.64
N ASP A 370 -34.49 25.30 1.61
CA ASP A 370 -33.26 25.09 2.36
C ASP A 370 -32.26 26.08 1.76
N SER A 371 -32.41 27.35 2.18
CA SER A 371 -31.38 28.39 2.24
C SER A 371 -30.39 28.08 3.37
N LEU A 372 -30.29 26.81 3.72
CA LEU A 372 -29.13 26.23 4.34
C LEU A 372 -28.41 25.58 3.16
N GLY A 373 -27.27 26.13 2.78
CA GLY A 373 -26.18 25.32 2.22
C GLY A 373 -25.89 24.23 3.25
N GLY A 374 -26.72 23.19 3.22
CA GLY A 374 -26.84 22.19 4.25
C GLY A 374 -25.51 21.47 4.34
N LYS A 375 -25.11 21.15 5.57
CA LYS A 375 -23.82 20.61 5.97
C LYS A 375 -23.32 19.38 5.18
N ASP A 376 -24.14 18.80 4.30
CA ASP A 376 -23.77 17.71 3.42
C ASP A 376 -24.22 18.01 1.97
N ARG A 377 -23.32 18.62 1.18
CA ARG A 377 -23.48 18.67 -0.28
C ARG A 377 -23.70 17.23 -0.79
N PRO A 378 -24.79 16.91 -1.51
CA PRO A 378 -25.12 15.54 -1.92
C PRO A 378 -24.00 14.88 -2.75
N GLN A 379 -23.10 15.68 -3.33
CA GLN A 379 -21.91 15.27 -4.05
C GLN A 379 -20.85 14.65 -3.12
N LEU A 380 -20.75 15.10 -1.86
CA LEU A 380 -19.82 14.56 -0.86
C LEU A 380 -20.26 13.19 -0.31
N LEU A 381 -21.55 12.83 -0.45
CA LEU A 381 -22.04 11.48 -0.10
C LEU A 381 -21.63 10.42 -1.14
N GLY A 382 -21.17 10.84 -2.31
CA GLY A 382 -20.79 9.96 -3.42
C GLY A 382 -21.96 9.51 -4.32
N PRO A 383 -21.69 8.66 -5.33
CA PRO A 383 -22.65 8.30 -6.36
C PRO A 383 -23.79 7.42 -5.83
N LYS A 384 -25.04 7.81 -6.14
CA LYS A 384 -26.24 7.06 -5.77
C LYS A 384 -26.47 5.90 -6.73
N SER A 385 -27.01 4.79 -6.20
CA SER A 385 -27.39 3.66 -7.05
C SER A 385 -28.61 4.01 -7.89
N PHE A 386 -28.57 3.71 -9.18
CA PHE A 386 -29.67 3.90 -10.13
C PHE A 386 -30.02 2.57 -10.82
N ALA A 387 -31.27 2.42 -11.25
CA ALA A 387 -31.70 1.27 -12.03
C ALA A 387 -31.30 1.46 -13.51
N ILE A 388 -30.89 0.39 -14.20
CA ILE A 388 -30.46 0.48 -15.62
C ILE A 388 -31.56 1.10 -16.49
N GLU A 389 -32.83 0.80 -16.21
CA GLU A 389 -33.97 1.34 -16.94
C GLU A 389 -34.03 2.88 -16.87
N ARG A 390 -33.71 3.45 -15.70
CA ARG A 390 -33.62 4.91 -15.53
C ARG A 390 -32.49 5.51 -16.36
N MET A 391 -31.31 4.86 -16.36
CA MET A 391 -30.17 5.32 -17.16
C MET A 391 -30.47 5.22 -18.66
N LEU A 392 -31.12 4.14 -19.11
CA LEU A 392 -31.57 4.01 -20.50
C LEU A 392 -32.56 5.10 -20.88
N ALA A 393 -33.53 5.42 -20.00
CA ALA A 393 -34.46 6.52 -20.23
C ALA A 393 -33.74 7.87 -20.39
N ILE A 394 -32.75 8.15 -19.53
CA ILE A 394 -31.92 9.36 -19.65
C ILE A 394 -31.11 9.31 -20.95
N PHE A 395 -30.46 8.19 -21.28
CA PHE A 395 -29.68 8.00 -22.51
C PHE A 395 -30.51 8.30 -23.76
N TYR A 396 -31.70 7.70 -23.89
CA TYR A 396 -32.60 7.93 -25.01
C TYR A 396 -33.16 9.37 -25.05
N SER A 397 -33.17 10.10 -23.92
CA SER A 397 -33.60 11.50 -23.89
C SER A 397 -32.51 12.48 -24.33
N ILE A 398 -31.24 12.16 -24.09
CA ILE A 398 -30.10 13.05 -24.37
C ILE A 398 -29.48 12.78 -25.74
N ILE A 399 -29.70 11.60 -26.32
CA ILE A 399 -29.19 11.26 -27.64
C ILE A 399 -30.08 11.86 -28.73
N ALA A 400 -29.47 12.50 -29.72
CA ALA A 400 -30.21 13.13 -30.83
C ALA A 400 -30.62 12.11 -31.93
N GLU A 401 -29.89 11.01 -32.04
CA GLU A 401 -30.07 10.00 -33.09
C GLU A 401 -30.91 8.82 -32.59
N PRO A 402 -31.82 8.28 -33.43
CA PRO A 402 -32.57 7.07 -33.10
C PRO A 402 -31.60 5.88 -33.03
N VAL A 403 -31.70 5.09 -31.97
CA VAL A 403 -30.88 3.89 -31.77
C VAL A 403 -31.70 2.67 -32.18
N ASP A 404 -31.29 2.01 -33.27
CA ASP A 404 -32.06 0.91 -33.86
C ASP A 404 -31.84 -0.45 -33.18
N SER A 405 -30.69 -0.67 -32.52
CA SER A 405 -30.30 -1.94 -31.90
C SER A 405 -30.21 -1.85 -30.38
N SER A 406 -31.13 -2.51 -29.68
CA SER A 406 -31.13 -2.60 -28.21
C SER A 406 -30.05 -3.54 -27.66
N VAL A 407 -29.63 -4.54 -28.45
CA VAL A 407 -28.64 -5.55 -28.04
C VAL A 407 -27.26 -4.92 -27.91
N ASP A 408 -26.86 -4.08 -28.87
CA ASP A 408 -25.55 -3.42 -28.84
C ASP A 408 -25.41 -2.47 -27.65
N VAL A 409 -26.49 -1.80 -27.26
CA VAL A 409 -26.54 -0.96 -26.06
C VAL A 409 -26.30 -1.80 -24.80
N GLN A 410 -26.93 -2.98 -24.69
CA GLN A 410 -26.73 -3.87 -23.54
C GLN A 410 -25.30 -4.43 -23.48
N ILE A 411 -24.71 -4.76 -24.63
CA ILE A 411 -23.29 -5.18 -24.72
C ILE A 411 -22.36 -4.05 -24.26
N GLN A 412 -22.64 -2.81 -24.66
CA GLN A 412 -21.86 -1.64 -24.20
C GLN A 412 -22.01 -1.40 -22.69
N ILE A 413 -23.21 -1.59 -22.13
CA ILE A 413 -23.42 -1.48 -20.67
C ILE A 413 -22.63 -2.57 -19.94
N ALA A 414 -22.68 -3.82 -20.40
CA ALA A 414 -21.89 -4.90 -19.84
C ALA A 414 -20.38 -4.63 -19.93
N SER A 415 -19.93 -4.02 -21.04
CA SER A 415 -18.55 -3.59 -21.23
C SER A 415 -18.16 -2.48 -20.24
N LEU A 416 -19.02 -1.47 -20.03
CA LEU A 416 -18.81 -0.39 -19.05
C LEU A 416 -18.71 -0.92 -17.61
N VAL A 417 -19.49 -1.96 -17.27
CA VAL A 417 -19.39 -2.64 -15.97
C VAL A 417 -18.07 -3.41 -15.85
N THR A 418 -17.67 -4.10 -16.92
CA THR A 418 -16.42 -4.87 -16.98
C THR A 418 -15.19 -3.95 -16.86
N LEU A 419 -15.22 -2.78 -17.49
CA LEU A 419 -14.21 -1.73 -17.40
C LEU A 419 -14.23 -0.95 -16.08
N ARG A 420 -15.14 -1.29 -15.14
CA ARG A 420 -15.34 -0.61 -13.84
C ARG A 420 -15.65 0.89 -13.94
N LEU A 421 -16.09 1.35 -15.11
CA LEU A 421 -16.68 2.69 -15.28
C LEU A 421 -18.07 2.73 -14.63
N LEU A 422 -18.76 1.59 -14.63
CA LEU A 422 -19.96 1.32 -13.84
C LEU A 422 -19.69 0.18 -12.85
N THR A 423 -20.31 0.24 -11.67
CA THR A 423 -20.26 -0.84 -10.68
C THR A 423 -21.66 -1.35 -10.40
N LYS A 424 -21.90 -2.66 -10.59
CA LYS A 424 -23.15 -3.32 -10.23
C LYS A 424 -23.26 -3.39 -8.70
N THR A 425 -24.39 -2.92 -8.17
CA THR A 425 -24.72 -2.94 -6.73
C THR A 425 -25.75 -4.00 -6.36
N SER A 426 -26.47 -4.54 -7.34
CA SER A 426 -27.34 -5.69 -7.13
C SER A 426 -26.54 -7.00 -7.13
N SER A 427 -27.07 -8.03 -6.47
CA SER A 427 -26.50 -9.39 -6.50
C SER A 427 -26.34 -9.90 -7.93
N GLY A 428 -25.24 -10.62 -8.19
CA GLY A 428 -24.86 -11.11 -9.52
C GLY A 428 -25.98 -11.83 -10.27
N ASP A 429 -26.73 -12.66 -9.55
CA ASP A 429 -27.71 -13.62 -10.11
C ASP A 429 -29.03 -13.01 -10.60
N ARG A 430 -29.27 -11.71 -10.39
CA ARG A 430 -30.48 -11.04 -10.86
C ARG A 430 -30.26 -10.39 -12.23
N LEU A 431 -31.02 -10.87 -13.21
CA LEU A 431 -31.17 -10.28 -14.54
C LEU A 431 -32.14 -9.09 -14.53
N ASP A 432 -33.17 -9.14 -13.67
CA ASP A 432 -34.14 -8.06 -13.50
C ASP A 432 -33.73 -7.07 -12.41
N GLY A 433 -34.03 -5.78 -12.63
CA GLY A 433 -33.81 -4.72 -11.64
C GLY A 433 -32.34 -4.50 -11.30
N ILE A 434 -31.47 -4.59 -12.32
CA ILE A 434 -30.04 -4.34 -12.15
C ILE A 434 -29.83 -2.89 -11.72
N LYS A 435 -29.11 -2.72 -10.60
CA LYS A 435 -28.75 -1.40 -10.08
C LYS A 435 -27.26 -1.17 -10.24
N CYS A 436 -26.90 -0.02 -10.79
CA CYS A 436 -25.51 0.37 -11.02
C CYS A 436 -25.20 1.68 -10.29
N LYS A 437 -23.90 1.94 -10.12
CA LYS A 437 -23.32 3.23 -9.72
C LYS A 437 -22.28 3.65 -10.75
N CYS A 438 -22.21 4.94 -11.04
CA CYS A 438 -21.15 5.50 -11.89
C CYS A 438 -19.88 5.73 -11.04
N ASN A 439 -18.72 5.31 -11.54
CA ASN A 439 -17.43 5.42 -10.87
C ASN A 439 -16.50 6.44 -11.53
N VAL A 440 -17.06 7.36 -12.32
CA VAL A 440 -16.29 8.36 -13.07
C VAL A 440 -16.39 9.72 -12.41
N SER A 441 -15.29 10.48 -12.44
CA SER A 441 -15.21 11.84 -11.89
C SER A 441 -16.01 12.84 -12.75
N LEU A 442 -16.36 13.99 -12.17
CA LEU A 442 -16.99 15.07 -12.91
C LEU A 442 -16.08 15.61 -14.03
N GLU A 443 -14.77 15.67 -13.80
CA GLU A 443 -13.79 16.19 -14.75
C GLU A 443 -13.72 15.31 -16.01
N SER A 444 -13.61 14.00 -15.83
CA SER A 444 -13.58 13.05 -16.94
C SER A 444 -14.92 13.06 -17.70
N VAL A 445 -16.06 13.15 -17.01
CA VAL A 445 -17.37 13.25 -17.70
C VAL A 445 -17.52 14.58 -18.45
N ARG A 446 -17.02 15.70 -17.92
CA ARG A 446 -16.98 16.99 -18.62
C ARG A 446 -16.09 16.91 -19.87
N SER A 447 -14.93 16.27 -19.77
CA SER A 447 -14.03 16.01 -20.91
C SER A 447 -14.76 15.20 -22.00
N ILE A 448 -15.42 14.10 -21.63
CA ILE A 448 -16.20 13.27 -22.53
C ILE A 448 -17.36 14.06 -23.17
N SER A 449 -18.09 14.85 -22.37
CA SER A 449 -19.22 15.67 -22.82
C SER A 449 -18.78 16.72 -23.83
N ARG A 450 -17.62 17.37 -23.62
CA ARG A 450 -17.00 18.28 -24.60
C ARG A 450 -16.67 17.56 -25.90
N SER A 451 -16.15 16.32 -25.86
CA SER A 451 -15.81 15.55 -27.06
C SER A 451 -17.02 15.23 -27.95
N VAL A 452 -18.21 15.11 -27.36
CA VAL A 452 -19.48 14.89 -28.08
C VAL A 452 -20.33 16.16 -28.20
N LYS A 453 -19.78 17.32 -27.84
CA LYS A 453 -20.46 18.64 -27.87
C LYS A 453 -21.78 18.66 -27.07
N PHE A 454 -21.84 17.94 -25.96
CA PHE A 454 -22.97 17.92 -25.03
C PHE A 454 -22.69 18.83 -23.83
N ASP A 455 -23.63 19.73 -23.51
CA ASP A 455 -23.52 20.65 -22.37
C ASP A 455 -24.11 20.00 -21.10
N ILE A 456 -23.29 19.22 -20.40
CA ILE A 456 -23.70 18.47 -19.21
C ILE A 456 -24.09 19.37 -18.03
N ASP A 457 -23.49 20.55 -17.90
CA ASP A 457 -23.70 21.42 -16.74
C ASP A 457 -25.15 21.92 -16.65
N ARG A 458 -25.86 22.00 -17.79
CA ARG A 458 -27.31 22.31 -17.82
C ARG A 458 -28.19 21.24 -17.19
N PHE A 459 -27.72 19.99 -17.18
CA PHE A 459 -28.46 18.84 -16.69
C PHE A 459 -28.05 18.44 -15.29
N LEU A 460 -27.01 19.03 -14.71
CA LEU A 460 -26.54 18.71 -13.38
C LEU A 460 -27.29 19.53 -12.31
N TYR A 461 -27.79 18.84 -11.29
CA TYR A 461 -28.40 19.47 -10.14
C TYR A 461 -27.34 19.88 -9.11
N ASP A 462 -27.25 21.17 -8.81
CA ASP A 462 -26.47 21.71 -7.69
C ASP A 462 -24.94 21.57 -7.85
N PHE A 463 -24.42 21.71 -9.08
CA PHE A 463 -22.98 21.69 -9.42
C PHE A 463 -22.42 23.08 -9.79
N ALA A 464 -23.19 24.14 -9.58
CA ALA A 464 -22.85 25.53 -9.93
C ALA A 464 -22.25 26.30 -8.75
#